data_AF-A0A238L877-F1
#
_entry.id   AF-A0A238L877-F1
#
_cell.length_a   1.000
_cell.length_b   1.000
_cell.length_c   1.000
_cell.angle_alpha   90.00
_cell.angle_beta   90.00
_cell.angle_gamma   90.00
#
_symmetry.space_group_name_H-M   'P 1'
#
loop_
_entity.id
_entity.type
_entity.pdbx_description
1 polymer ?
#
loop_
_entity_poly.entity_id
_entity_poly.type
_entity_poly.pdbx_seq_one_letter_code
_entity_poly.pdbx_strand_id
1 'polypeptide(L)'
;MPQVAAKIAMRLLAAGRAGDALGFIERADTKDSWVPREWQDTRLDVLEALDRKDEAQTFRWSCFENTLVSEYLRDFLKRLPDFEDIEAEDRAMDYAAAQPSLLPALGFFLDWPSLDRAARLLIDRHDEINGDRYEFLVPASEALSERFPLAATLALRAMIDFTLSKARSKRYGYASQHLVDCAALAERIEDFGTFEPHAAYVARLKRDHGRKTGFWGHFA
;
A
#
# COMPACT_ATOMS: atom_id res chain seq x y z
N MET A 1 -5.95 28.01 -3.12
CA MET A 1 -6.29 26.82 -2.31
C MET A 1 -7.05 25.82 -3.17
N PRO A 2 -6.45 24.66 -3.48
CA PRO A 2 -7.03 23.63 -4.36
C PRO A 2 -8.46 23.21 -3.96
N GLN A 3 -8.73 23.02 -2.67
CA GLN A 3 -10.07 22.63 -2.18
C GLN A 3 -11.20 23.61 -2.58
N VAL A 4 -10.91 24.92 -2.57
CA VAL A 4 -11.91 25.95 -2.89
C VAL A 4 -12.13 25.99 -4.40
N ALA A 5 -11.05 25.86 -5.17
CA ALA A 5 -11.11 25.78 -6.62
C ALA A 5 -11.93 24.56 -7.08
N ALA A 6 -11.72 23.39 -6.48
CA ALA A 6 -12.49 22.18 -6.77
C ALA A 6 -14.00 22.39 -6.53
N LYS A 7 -14.38 22.95 -5.36
CA LYS A 7 -15.78 23.25 -5.05
C LYS A 7 -16.43 24.23 -6.01
N ILE A 8 -15.71 25.26 -6.46
CA ILE A 8 -16.21 26.22 -7.46
C ILE A 8 -16.34 25.53 -8.82
N ALA A 9 -15.32 24.78 -9.24
CA ALA A 9 -15.30 24.08 -10.51
C ALA A 9 -16.43 23.03 -10.61
N MET A 10 -16.68 22.25 -9.57
CA MET A 10 -17.82 21.31 -9.52
C MET A 10 -19.17 22.02 -9.74
N ARG A 11 -19.38 23.19 -9.12
CA ARG A 11 -20.62 23.96 -9.32
C ARG A 11 -20.74 24.51 -10.74
N LEU A 12 -19.64 24.96 -11.32
CA LEU A 12 -19.60 25.43 -12.71
C LEU A 12 -19.84 24.30 -13.70
N LEU A 13 -19.27 23.12 -13.43
CA LEU A 13 -19.48 21.92 -14.24
C LEU A 13 -20.95 21.49 -14.23
N ALA A 14 -21.58 21.46 -13.04
CA ALA A 14 -23.02 21.17 -12.91
C ALA A 14 -23.92 22.19 -13.66
N ALA A 15 -23.42 23.39 -13.93
CA ALA A 15 -24.10 24.42 -14.72
C ALA A 15 -23.75 24.37 -16.22
N GLY A 16 -23.03 23.34 -16.70
CA GLY A 16 -22.60 23.20 -18.09
C GLY A 16 -21.45 24.14 -18.50
N ARG A 17 -20.80 24.79 -17.54
CA ARG A 17 -19.73 25.79 -17.76
C ARG A 17 -18.34 25.17 -17.60
N ALA A 18 -18.07 24.10 -18.34
CA ALA A 18 -16.83 23.32 -18.19
C ALA A 18 -15.56 24.14 -18.48
N GLY A 19 -15.59 25.07 -19.45
CA GLY A 19 -14.45 25.95 -19.74
C GLY A 19 -14.12 26.89 -18.58
N ASP A 20 -15.14 27.45 -17.91
CA ASP A 20 -14.93 28.27 -16.72
C ASP A 20 -14.41 27.43 -15.55
N ALA A 21 -14.96 26.22 -15.38
CA ALA A 21 -14.53 25.28 -14.36
C ALA A 21 -13.01 24.97 -14.49
N LEU A 22 -12.55 24.71 -15.71
CA LEU A 22 -11.13 24.48 -16.00
C LEU A 22 -10.27 25.68 -15.60
N GLY A 23 -10.69 26.89 -15.97
CA GLY A 23 -9.94 28.09 -15.61
C GLY A 23 -9.81 28.28 -14.09
N PHE A 24 -10.79 27.85 -13.29
CA PHE A 24 -10.67 27.86 -11.83
C PHE A 24 -9.74 26.77 -11.28
N ILE A 25 -9.75 25.58 -11.89
CA ILE A 25 -8.84 24.49 -11.54
C ILE A 25 -7.38 24.88 -11.82
N GLU A 26 -7.08 25.43 -12.99
CA GLU A 26 -5.71 25.78 -13.41
C GLU A 26 -5.13 26.98 -12.66
N ARG A 27 -5.99 27.88 -12.16
CA ARG A 27 -5.59 29.01 -11.30
C ARG A 27 -5.24 28.61 -9.88
N ALA A 28 -5.58 27.38 -9.46
CA ALA A 28 -5.18 26.90 -8.15
C ALA A 28 -3.68 26.64 -8.12
N ASP A 29 -2.99 27.23 -7.15
CA ASP A 29 -1.61 26.86 -6.88
C ASP A 29 -1.54 25.45 -6.30
N THR A 30 -0.92 24.54 -7.05
CA THR A 30 -0.69 23.14 -6.70
C THR A 30 0.80 22.80 -6.63
N LYS A 31 1.71 23.78 -6.78
CA LYS A 31 3.15 23.51 -6.91
C LYS A 31 3.81 23.14 -5.58
N ASP A 32 3.36 23.73 -4.49
CA ASP A 32 4.00 23.60 -3.17
C ASP A 32 3.11 22.93 -2.11
N SER A 33 2.02 22.25 -2.52
CA SER A 33 1.04 21.68 -1.59
C SER A 33 0.51 20.32 -2.02
N TRP A 34 0.18 19.48 -1.04
CA TRP A 34 -0.58 18.26 -1.26
C TRP A 34 -1.88 18.60 -2.01
N VAL A 35 -2.08 17.96 -3.16
CA VAL A 35 -3.27 18.16 -3.98
C VAL A 35 -4.38 17.22 -3.48
N PRO A 36 -5.51 17.76 -3.00
CA PRO A 36 -6.61 16.93 -2.53
C PRO A 36 -7.21 16.09 -3.65
N ARG A 37 -7.63 14.87 -3.31
CA ARG A 37 -8.36 13.98 -4.22
C ARG A 37 -9.55 14.66 -4.88
N GLU A 38 -10.33 15.44 -4.13
CA GLU A 38 -11.45 16.22 -4.67
C GLU A 38 -11.05 17.12 -5.84
N TRP A 39 -9.86 17.73 -5.79
CA TRP A 39 -9.37 18.57 -6.89
C TRP A 39 -8.92 17.73 -8.08
N GLN A 40 -8.28 16.58 -7.85
CA GLN A 40 -7.87 15.66 -8.92
C GLN A 40 -9.10 15.11 -9.66
N ASP A 41 -10.09 14.63 -8.93
CA ASP A 41 -11.33 14.10 -9.49
C ASP A 41 -12.09 15.19 -10.27
N THR A 42 -12.23 16.38 -9.68
CA THR A 42 -12.89 17.51 -10.37
C THR A 42 -12.16 17.90 -11.65
N ARG A 43 -10.82 17.90 -11.65
CA ARG A 43 -10.05 18.20 -12.86
C ARG A 43 -10.28 17.15 -13.95
N LEU A 44 -10.33 15.87 -13.60
CA LEU A 44 -10.67 14.80 -14.55
C LEU A 44 -12.07 15.00 -15.13
N ASP A 45 -13.08 15.24 -14.29
CA ASP A 45 -14.46 15.47 -14.74
C ASP A 45 -14.57 16.66 -15.70
N VAL A 46 -13.83 17.73 -15.43
CA VAL A 46 -13.79 18.92 -16.30
C VAL A 46 -13.12 18.61 -17.64
N LEU A 47 -12.02 17.84 -17.65
CA LEU A 47 -11.34 17.45 -18.91
C LEU A 47 -12.24 16.54 -19.76
N GLU A 48 -12.93 15.58 -19.13
CA GLU A 48 -13.87 14.68 -19.80
C GLU A 48 -15.07 15.46 -20.37
N ALA A 49 -15.63 16.43 -19.64
CA ALA A 49 -16.73 17.27 -20.13
C ALA A 49 -16.34 18.21 -21.27
N LEU A 50 -15.05 18.51 -21.42
CA LEU A 50 -14.49 19.27 -22.55
C LEU A 50 -14.06 18.39 -23.72
N ASP A 51 -14.29 17.08 -23.65
CA ASP A 51 -13.82 16.07 -24.62
C ASP A 51 -12.28 16.07 -24.79
N ARG A 52 -11.53 16.52 -23.78
CA ARG A 52 -10.05 16.56 -23.75
C ARG A 52 -9.49 15.23 -23.25
N LYS A 53 -9.80 14.13 -23.95
CA LYS A 53 -9.56 12.74 -23.51
C LYS A 53 -8.08 12.41 -23.28
N ASP A 54 -7.19 12.84 -24.18
CA ASP A 54 -5.76 12.55 -24.07
C ASP A 54 -5.14 13.22 -22.83
N GLU A 55 -5.59 14.44 -22.53
CA GLU A 55 -5.17 15.17 -21.34
C GLU A 55 -5.75 14.56 -20.07
N ALA A 56 -6.99 14.07 -20.11
CA ALA A 56 -7.59 13.33 -19.01
C ALA A 56 -6.82 12.03 -18.72
N GLN A 57 -6.45 11.26 -19.75
CA GLN A 57 -5.64 10.04 -19.59
C GLN A 57 -4.26 10.34 -19.03
N THR A 58 -3.57 11.35 -19.56
CA THR A 58 -2.25 11.77 -19.05
C THR A 58 -2.33 12.21 -17.59
N PHE A 59 -3.35 12.99 -17.24
CA PHE A 59 -3.53 13.45 -15.87
C PHE A 59 -3.94 12.32 -14.92
N ARG A 60 -4.75 11.35 -15.38
CA ARG A 60 -5.14 10.18 -14.60
C ARG A 60 -3.94 9.30 -14.25
N TRP A 61 -3.05 9.05 -15.21
CA TRP A 61 -1.78 8.37 -14.95
C TRP A 61 -0.94 9.12 -13.91
N SER A 62 -0.80 10.44 -14.05
CA SER A 62 -0.08 11.26 -13.06
C SER A 62 -0.73 11.22 -11.67
N CYS A 63 -2.05 11.15 -11.57
CA CYS A 63 -2.73 10.98 -10.29
C CYS A 63 -2.39 9.64 -9.66
N PHE A 64 -2.38 8.55 -10.45
CA PHE A 64 -1.90 7.25 -9.98
C PHE A 64 -0.44 7.33 -9.51
N GLU A 65 0.48 7.87 -10.31
CA GLU A 65 1.90 7.97 -9.96
C GLU A 65 2.13 8.71 -8.62
N ASN A 66 1.38 9.79 -8.39
CA ASN A 66 1.54 10.61 -7.19
C ASN A 66 0.87 10.03 -5.94
N THR A 67 -0.08 9.11 -6.09
CA THR A 67 -0.95 8.68 -4.96
C THR A 67 -0.99 7.16 -4.74
N LEU A 68 -0.66 6.39 -5.77
CA LEU A 68 -0.87 4.94 -5.89
C LEU A 68 -2.30 4.48 -5.58
N VAL A 69 -3.30 5.35 -5.82
CA VAL A 69 -4.71 4.97 -5.67
C VAL A 69 -5.13 4.11 -6.86
N SER A 70 -5.53 2.87 -6.59
CA SER A 70 -5.89 1.87 -7.61
C SER A 70 -7.01 2.33 -8.53
N GLU A 71 -7.96 3.13 -8.04
CA GLU A 71 -9.09 3.62 -8.84
C GLU A 71 -8.61 4.41 -10.07
N TYR A 72 -7.57 5.25 -9.93
CA TYR A 72 -6.99 5.95 -11.07
C TYR A 72 -6.37 5.01 -12.10
N LEU A 73 -5.70 3.94 -11.65
CA LEU A 73 -5.16 2.92 -12.54
C LEU A 73 -6.28 2.14 -13.24
N ARG A 74 -7.30 1.66 -12.50
CA ARG A 74 -8.45 0.95 -13.08
C ARG A 74 -9.14 1.79 -14.17
N ASP A 75 -9.36 3.07 -13.88
CA ASP A 75 -9.97 3.99 -14.82
C ASP A 75 -9.09 4.29 -16.04
N PHE A 76 -7.77 4.31 -15.85
CA PHE A 76 -6.81 4.52 -16.92
C PHE A 76 -6.78 3.32 -17.88
N LEU A 77 -6.65 2.11 -17.34
CA LEU A 77 -6.61 0.86 -18.10
C LEU A 77 -7.90 0.64 -18.89
N LYS A 78 -9.07 0.90 -18.28
CA LYS A 78 -10.38 0.74 -18.94
C LYS A 78 -10.56 1.60 -20.21
N ARG A 79 -9.77 2.66 -20.37
CA ARG A 79 -9.85 3.61 -21.48
C ARG A 79 -8.75 3.38 -22.52
N LEU A 80 -7.87 2.41 -22.32
CA LEU A 80 -6.88 2.03 -23.31
C LEU A 80 -7.51 1.16 -24.41
N PRO A 81 -6.94 1.16 -25.62
CA PRO A 81 -7.25 0.15 -26.62
C PRO A 81 -7.03 -1.26 -26.07
N ASP A 82 -7.78 -2.23 -26.60
CA ASP A 82 -7.54 -3.65 -26.32
C ASP A 82 -6.05 -3.97 -26.59
N PHE A 83 -5.44 -4.79 -25.72
CA PHE A 83 -4.03 -5.22 -25.74
C PHE A 83 -2.98 -4.22 -25.21
N GLU A 84 -3.30 -2.94 -25.01
CA GLU A 84 -2.38 -1.99 -24.36
C GLU A 84 -2.50 -1.98 -22.82
N ASP A 85 -3.59 -2.54 -22.29
CA ASP A 85 -3.89 -2.58 -20.86
C ASP A 85 -2.91 -3.43 -20.07
N ILE A 86 -2.51 -4.60 -20.58
CA ILE A 86 -1.55 -5.49 -19.91
C ILE A 86 -0.18 -4.81 -19.75
N GLU A 87 0.35 -4.20 -20.81
CA GLU A 87 1.65 -3.51 -20.74
C GLU A 87 1.58 -2.29 -19.82
N ALA A 88 0.47 -1.56 -19.84
CA ALA A 88 0.25 -0.44 -18.93
C ALA A 88 0.12 -0.87 -17.47
N GLU A 89 -0.54 -2.00 -17.20
CA GLU A 89 -0.66 -2.58 -15.87
C GLU A 89 0.72 -3.00 -15.34
N ASP A 90 1.52 -3.71 -16.15
CA ASP A 90 2.88 -4.11 -15.76
C ASP A 90 3.76 -2.91 -15.44
N ARG A 91 3.69 -1.84 -16.27
CA ARG A 91 4.40 -0.57 -15.98
C ARG A 91 3.94 0.05 -14.67
N ALA A 92 2.66 -0.03 -14.33
CA ALA A 92 2.14 0.47 -13.06
C ALA A 92 2.66 -0.35 -11.87
N MET A 93 2.75 -1.68 -12.02
CA MET A 93 3.33 -2.55 -10.99
C MET A 93 4.82 -2.25 -10.76
N ASP A 94 5.58 -2.07 -11.84
CA ASP A 94 7.00 -1.72 -11.77
C ASP A 94 7.20 -0.33 -11.14
N TYR A 95 6.36 0.65 -11.52
CA TYR A 95 6.36 1.98 -10.93
C TYR A 95 6.11 1.93 -9.41
N ALA A 96 5.08 1.20 -8.98
CA ALA A 96 4.76 1.05 -7.56
C ALA A 96 5.88 0.33 -6.79
N ALA A 97 6.49 -0.71 -7.37
CA ALA A 97 7.59 -1.45 -6.74
C ALA A 97 8.85 -0.57 -6.53
N ALA A 98 9.09 0.37 -7.44
CA ALA A 98 10.23 1.29 -7.38
C ALA A 98 10.06 2.44 -6.39
N GLN A 99 8.90 2.55 -5.71
CA GLN A 99 8.63 3.65 -4.80
C GLN A 99 9.59 3.64 -3.59
N PRO A 100 10.17 4.80 -3.21
CA PRO A 100 11.09 4.87 -2.09
C PRO A 100 10.48 4.42 -0.76
N SER A 101 9.17 4.59 -0.58
CA SER A 101 8.48 4.13 0.63
C SER A 101 7.82 2.77 0.41
N LEU A 102 8.11 1.81 1.29
CA LEU A 102 7.53 0.46 1.24
C LEU A 102 6.01 0.47 1.46
N LEU A 103 5.50 1.28 2.39
CA LEU A 103 4.11 1.16 2.84
C LEU A 103 3.07 1.59 1.80
N PRO A 104 3.22 2.71 1.06
CA PRO A 104 2.31 3.05 -0.02
C PRO A 104 2.28 1.98 -1.11
N ALA A 105 3.45 1.43 -1.49
CA ALA A 105 3.55 0.35 -2.46
C ALA A 105 2.86 -0.94 -1.97
N LEU A 106 3.10 -1.33 -0.71
CA LEU A 106 2.43 -2.47 -0.10
C LEU A 106 0.91 -2.29 -0.07
N GLY A 107 0.43 -1.12 0.36
CA GLY A 107 -0.99 -0.79 0.38
C GLY A 107 -1.62 -0.90 -1.00
N PHE A 108 -0.95 -0.37 -2.02
CA PHE A 108 -1.39 -0.50 -3.41
C PHE A 108 -1.44 -1.95 -3.88
N PHE A 109 -0.41 -2.76 -3.66
CA PHE A 109 -0.41 -4.16 -4.12
C PHE A 109 -1.49 -5.02 -3.44
N LEU A 110 -1.86 -4.71 -2.19
CA LEU A 110 -2.96 -5.38 -1.52
C LEU A 110 -4.33 -4.97 -2.07
N ASP A 111 -4.49 -3.69 -2.43
CA ASP A 111 -5.73 -3.15 -3.02
C ASP A 111 -5.89 -3.48 -4.52
N TRP A 112 -4.77 -3.69 -5.23
CA TRP A 112 -4.70 -4.20 -6.61
C TRP A 112 -4.66 -5.75 -6.71
N PRO A 113 -4.91 -6.47 -5.62
CA PRO A 113 -4.43 -7.84 -5.36
C PRO A 113 -3.20 -8.40 -6.13
N SER A 114 -2.14 -7.63 -6.33
CA SER A 114 -0.86 -8.16 -6.86
C SER A 114 -0.01 -8.77 -5.73
N LEU A 115 -0.46 -9.93 -5.24
CA LEU A 115 0.13 -10.60 -4.07
C LEU A 115 1.58 -11.05 -4.29
N ASP A 116 1.96 -11.39 -5.53
CA ASP A 116 3.34 -11.74 -5.87
C ASP A 116 4.29 -10.54 -5.74
N ARG A 117 3.85 -9.34 -6.16
CA ARG A 117 4.62 -8.09 -6.00
C ARG A 117 4.67 -7.67 -4.53
N ALA A 118 3.57 -7.80 -3.78
CA ALA A 118 3.57 -7.56 -2.34
C ALA A 118 4.54 -8.49 -1.59
N ALA A 119 4.56 -9.78 -1.95
CA ALA A 119 5.46 -10.76 -1.35
C ALA A 119 6.93 -10.42 -1.62
N ARG A 120 7.29 -10.14 -2.88
CA ARG A 120 8.64 -9.72 -3.27
C ARG A 120 9.06 -8.45 -2.53
N LEU A 121 8.17 -7.45 -2.45
CA LEU A 121 8.43 -6.20 -1.75
C LEU A 121 8.81 -6.42 -0.27
N LEU A 122 8.08 -7.29 0.45
CA LEU A 122 8.37 -7.61 1.85
C LEU A 122 9.65 -8.43 2.04
N ILE A 123 9.98 -9.29 1.07
CA ILE A 123 11.20 -10.11 1.09
C ILE A 123 12.43 -9.25 0.78
N ASP A 124 12.42 -8.53 -0.34
CA ASP A 124 13.58 -7.80 -0.86
C ASP A 124 13.92 -6.60 0.02
N ARG A 125 12.92 -5.99 0.66
CA ARG A 125 13.06 -4.77 1.49
C ARG A 125 12.70 -5.01 2.95
N HIS A 126 12.95 -6.21 3.46
CA HIS A 126 12.54 -6.62 4.81
C HIS A 126 13.01 -5.66 5.92
N ASP A 127 14.22 -5.11 5.80
CA ASP A 127 14.81 -4.18 6.77
C ASP A 127 14.05 -2.85 6.88
N GLU A 128 13.26 -2.51 5.87
CA GLU A 128 12.46 -1.28 5.83
C GLU A 128 11.06 -1.45 6.42
N ILE A 129 10.66 -2.68 6.79
CA ILE A 129 9.32 -2.95 7.31
C ILE A 129 9.14 -2.28 8.67
N ASN A 130 8.29 -1.26 8.73
CA ASN A 130 7.91 -0.63 9.97
C ASN A 130 6.84 -1.45 10.71
N GLY A 131 7.28 -2.26 11.67
CA GLY A 131 6.42 -3.10 12.52
C GLY A 131 5.38 -2.38 13.39
N ASP A 132 5.35 -1.04 13.45
CA ASP A 132 4.25 -0.31 14.12
C ASP A 132 3.00 -0.17 13.23
N ARG A 133 3.12 -0.41 11.92
CA ARG A 133 2.09 -0.15 10.91
C ARG A 133 1.18 -1.36 10.70
N TYR A 134 0.53 -1.77 11.80
CA TYR A 134 -0.37 -2.93 11.84
C TYR A 134 -1.50 -2.84 10.81
N GLU A 135 -1.98 -1.64 10.51
CA GLU A 135 -3.05 -1.41 9.53
C GLU A 135 -2.69 -1.85 8.11
N PHE A 136 -1.39 -1.99 7.80
CA PHE A 136 -0.91 -2.59 6.55
C PHE A 136 -0.44 -4.03 6.74
N LEU A 137 0.28 -4.30 7.84
CA LEU A 137 0.96 -5.58 8.04
C LEU A 137 0.01 -6.72 8.42
N VAL A 138 -1.10 -6.45 9.12
CA VAL A 138 -2.10 -7.48 9.41
C VAL A 138 -2.78 -7.94 8.12
N PRO A 139 -3.39 -7.07 7.30
CA PRO A 139 -3.96 -7.47 6.02
C PRO A 139 -2.93 -8.13 5.09
N ALA A 140 -1.68 -7.64 5.08
CA ALA A 140 -0.61 -8.26 4.29
C ALA A 140 -0.35 -9.70 4.73
N SER A 141 -0.22 -9.95 6.03
CA SER A 141 0.06 -11.30 6.54
C SER A 141 -1.07 -12.28 6.22
N GLU A 142 -2.31 -11.84 6.32
CA GLU A 142 -3.50 -12.65 6.03
C GLU A 142 -3.56 -12.98 4.53
N ALA A 143 -3.50 -11.96 3.66
CA ALA A 143 -3.60 -12.11 2.21
C ALA A 143 -2.48 -12.98 1.61
N LEU A 144 -1.26 -12.90 2.19
CA LEU A 144 -0.10 -13.63 1.71
C LEU A 144 0.03 -15.05 2.29
N SER A 145 -0.69 -15.35 3.38
CA SER A 145 -0.49 -16.59 4.15
C SER A 145 -0.62 -17.87 3.34
N GLU A 146 -1.56 -17.93 2.39
CA GLU A 146 -1.84 -19.13 1.60
C GLU A 146 -0.73 -19.38 0.56
N ARG A 147 -0.42 -18.38 -0.26
CA ARG A 147 0.45 -18.52 -1.44
C ARG A 147 1.90 -18.10 -1.22
N PHE A 148 2.16 -17.25 -0.22
CA PHE A 148 3.47 -16.63 0.03
C PHE A 148 3.82 -16.67 1.53
N PRO A 149 3.94 -17.88 2.14
CA PRO A 149 4.05 -18.03 3.59
C PRO A 149 5.30 -17.37 4.19
N LEU A 150 6.40 -17.27 3.44
CA LEU A 150 7.60 -16.56 3.87
C LEU A 150 7.33 -15.05 4.04
N ALA A 151 6.73 -14.41 3.05
CA ALA A 151 6.41 -12.98 3.12
C ALA A 151 5.40 -12.66 4.23
N ALA A 152 4.38 -13.50 4.40
CA ALA A 152 3.45 -13.41 5.53
C ALA A 152 4.17 -13.50 6.88
N THR A 153 5.11 -14.43 7.01
CA THR A 153 5.95 -14.58 8.21
C THR A 153 6.77 -13.32 8.48
N LEU A 154 7.39 -12.71 7.46
CA LEU A 154 8.18 -11.49 7.64
C LEU A 154 7.32 -10.30 8.14
N ALA A 155 6.10 -10.13 7.62
CA ALA A 155 5.17 -9.12 8.11
C ALA A 155 4.81 -9.33 9.59
N LEU A 156 4.50 -10.57 9.99
CA LEU A 156 4.21 -10.94 11.37
C LEU A 156 5.41 -10.72 12.30
N ARG A 157 6.61 -11.16 11.87
CA ARG A 157 7.84 -10.99 12.65
C ARG A 157 8.21 -9.53 12.85
N ALA A 158 7.99 -8.66 11.86
CA ALA A 158 8.19 -7.22 12.03
C ALA A 158 7.29 -6.66 13.13
N MET A 159 6.01 -7.06 13.16
CA MET A 159 5.04 -6.66 14.20
C MET A 159 5.42 -7.18 15.60
N ILE A 160 5.93 -8.41 15.69
CA ILE A 160 6.42 -9.02 16.94
C ILE A 160 7.67 -8.27 17.43
N ASP A 161 8.68 -8.12 16.58
CA ASP A 161 9.96 -7.49 16.92
C ASP A 161 9.76 -6.04 17.36
N PHE A 162 8.89 -5.27 16.68
CA PHE A 162 8.51 -3.92 17.12
C PHE A 162 7.85 -3.94 18.51
N THR A 163 6.88 -4.84 18.72
CA THR A 163 6.13 -4.93 19.97
C THR A 163 7.02 -5.24 21.16
N LEU A 164 7.95 -6.19 21.00
CA LEU A 164 8.86 -6.62 22.05
C LEU A 164 9.95 -5.57 22.30
N SER A 165 10.58 -5.05 21.24
CA SER A 165 11.65 -4.03 21.35
C SER A 165 11.15 -2.72 21.96
N LYS A 166 9.94 -2.26 21.61
CA LYS A 166 9.32 -1.05 22.18
C LYS A 166 8.52 -1.31 23.46
N ALA A 167 8.54 -2.55 23.98
CA ALA A 167 7.84 -2.96 25.18
C ALA A 167 6.35 -2.57 25.20
N ARG A 168 5.65 -2.73 24.07
CA ARG A 168 4.21 -2.43 23.93
C ARG A 168 3.37 -3.51 24.63
N SER A 169 3.34 -3.52 25.96
CA SER A 169 2.69 -4.57 26.76
C SER A 169 1.24 -4.85 26.37
N LYS A 170 0.46 -3.80 26.02
CA LYS A 170 -0.93 -3.94 25.53
C LYS A 170 -1.06 -4.75 24.23
N ARG A 171 0.01 -4.91 23.46
CA ARG A 171 0.04 -5.68 22.21
C ARG A 171 0.64 -7.10 22.39
N TYR A 172 1.04 -7.49 23.60
CA TYR A 172 1.70 -8.78 23.82
C TYR A 172 0.83 -9.97 23.44
N GLY A 173 -0.47 -9.96 23.76
CA GLY A 173 -1.38 -11.03 23.33
C GLY A 173 -1.42 -11.21 21.81
N TYR A 174 -1.53 -10.11 21.05
CA TYR A 174 -1.49 -10.16 19.58
C TYR A 174 -0.15 -10.66 19.06
N ALA A 175 0.96 -10.16 19.59
CA ALA A 175 2.29 -10.62 19.18
C ALA A 175 2.50 -12.12 19.46
N SER A 176 1.97 -12.64 20.57
CA SER A 176 2.04 -14.07 20.87
C SER A 176 1.23 -14.90 19.87
N GLN A 177 0.03 -14.43 19.49
CA GLN A 177 -0.76 -15.05 18.43
C GLN A 177 -0.01 -15.03 17.09
N HIS A 178 0.58 -13.89 16.71
CA HIS A 178 1.41 -13.80 15.51
C HIS A 178 2.58 -14.79 15.51
N LEU A 179 3.16 -15.10 16.68
CA LEU A 179 4.22 -16.11 16.79
C LEU A 179 3.69 -17.53 16.56
N VAL A 180 2.46 -17.83 17.00
CA VAL A 180 1.75 -19.09 16.69
C VAL A 180 1.48 -19.19 15.19
N ASP A 181 0.98 -18.12 14.57
CA ASP A 181 0.73 -18.07 13.12
C ASP A 181 2.03 -18.29 12.34
N CYS A 182 3.15 -17.69 12.79
CA CYS A 182 4.48 -17.93 12.23
C CYS A 182 4.93 -19.40 12.34
N ALA A 183 4.50 -20.14 13.38
CA ALA A 183 4.84 -21.55 13.53
C ALA A 183 4.08 -22.39 12.49
N ALA A 184 2.78 -22.15 12.31
CA ALA A 184 1.96 -22.80 11.30
C ALA A 184 2.43 -22.49 9.87
N LEU A 185 2.83 -21.24 9.60
CA LEU A 185 3.40 -20.85 8.31
C LEU A 185 4.73 -21.57 8.03
N ALA A 186 5.58 -21.74 9.04
CA ALA A 186 6.88 -22.37 8.89
C ALA A 186 6.82 -23.82 8.39
N GLU A 187 5.73 -24.54 8.67
CA GLU A 187 5.52 -25.91 8.15
C GLU A 187 5.38 -25.95 6.62
N ARG A 188 5.04 -24.82 5.99
CA ARG A 188 4.85 -24.68 4.53
C ARG A 188 5.97 -23.89 3.85
N ILE A 189 6.97 -23.43 4.59
CA ILE A 189 8.12 -22.71 4.04
C ILE A 189 9.21 -23.74 3.74
N GLU A 190 9.45 -24.01 2.46
CA GLU A 190 10.51 -24.91 2.00
C GLU A 190 11.91 -24.31 2.18
N ASP A 191 12.02 -23.00 1.91
CA ASP A 191 13.27 -22.25 2.01
C ASP A 191 13.05 -20.88 2.66
N PHE A 192 13.80 -20.60 3.73
CA PHE A 192 13.82 -19.29 4.37
C PHE A 192 14.85 -18.34 3.71
N GLY A 193 15.66 -18.82 2.78
CA GLY A 193 16.71 -18.05 2.12
C GLY A 193 17.71 -17.49 3.11
N THR A 194 17.84 -16.16 3.14
CA THR A 194 18.73 -15.44 4.07
C THR A 194 18.11 -15.20 5.45
N PHE A 195 16.80 -15.47 5.61
CA PHE A 195 16.10 -15.25 6.86
C PHE A 195 16.28 -16.42 7.82
N GLU A 196 16.19 -16.13 9.11
CA GLU A 196 16.32 -17.17 10.13
C GLU A 196 15.11 -18.14 10.08
N PRO A 197 15.35 -19.47 10.13
CA PRO A 197 14.28 -20.45 10.30
C PRO A 197 13.50 -20.23 11.60
N HIS A 198 12.26 -20.72 11.66
CA HIS A 198 11.36 -20.46 12.80
C HIS A 198 11.96 -20.85 14.17
N ALA A 199 12.62 -22.00 14.28
CA ALA A 199 13.24 -22.42 15.54
C ALA A 199 14.35 -21.45 16.00
N ALA A 200 15.15 -20.92 15.07
CA ALA A 200 16.19 -19.94 15.36
C ALA A 200 15.58 -18.59 15.80
N TYR A 201 14.50 -18.15 15.14
CA TYR A 201 13.75 -16.96 15.53
C TYR A 201 13.23 -17.05 16.97
N VAL A 202 12.56 -18.16 17.32
CA VAL A 202 12.04 -18.36 18.68
C VAL A 202 13.17 -18.39 19.71
N ALA A 203 14.31 -19.01 19.39
CA ALA A 203 15.47 -19.02 20.28
C ALA A 203 16.04 -17.61 20.50
N ARG A 204 16.14 -16.79 19.43
CA ARG A 204 16.54 -15.37 19.49
C ARG A 204 15.57 -14.57 20.39
N LEU A 205 14.26 -14.70 20.16
CA LEU A 205 13.25 -14.05 20.99
C LEU A 205 13.37 -14.46 22.47
N LYS A 206 13.54 -15.76 22.78
CA LYS A 206 13.70 -16.22 24.16
C LYS A 206 14.94 -15.64 24.83
N ARG A 207 16.06 -15.57 24.10
CA ARG A 207 17.31 -14.97 24.60
C ARG A 207 17.15 -13.47 24.89
N ASP A 208 16.60 -12.72 23.94
CA ASP A 208 16.58 -11.26 23.97
C ASP A 208 15.38 -10.70 24.77
N HIS A 209 14.30 -11.47 24.85
CA HIS A 209 13.00 -11.05 25.39
C HIS A 209 12.37 -12.06 26.38
N GLY A 210 13.11 -13.05 26.87
CA GLY A 210 12.62 -14.11 27.77
C GLY A 210 11.95 -13.61 29.07
N ARG A 211 12.31 -12.42 29.56
CA ARG A 211 11.72 -11.82 30.77
C ARG A 211 10.34 -11.20 30.57
N LYS A 212 9.85 -11.09 29.33
CA LYS A 212 8.53 -10.53 29.02
C LYS A 212 7.45 -11.60 29.24
N THR A 213 7.20 -11.93 30.49
CA THR A 213 6.26 -13.01 30.88
C THR A 213 4.85 -12.82 30.32
N GLY A 214 4.38 -11.58 30.18
CA GLY A 214 3.08 -11.30 29.55
C GLY A 214 3.02 -11.68 28.07
N PHE A 215 4.13 -11.71 27.34
CA PHE A 215 4.17 -12.24 25.98
C PHE A 215 4.24 -13.77 25.99
N TRP A 216 5.21 -14.34 26.71
CA TRP A 216 5.40 -15.79 26.75
C TRP A 216 4.24 -16.55 27.39
N GLY A 217 3.51 -15.94 28.33
CA GLY A 217 2.35 -16.54 28.99
C GLY A 217 1.13 -16.73 28.08
N HIS A 218 1.09 -16.05 26.93
CA HIS A 218 0.08 -16.28 25.89
C HIS A 218 0.56 -17.26 24.81
N PHE A 219 1.83 -17.68 24.84
CA PHE A 219 2.46 -18.58 23.87
C PHE A 219 2.54 -20.02 24.40
N ALA A 220 1.61 -20.41 25.29
CA ALA A 220 1.56 -21.70 25.97
C ALA A 220 0.41 -22.57 25.44
#